data_AF-A0A1E4Q4K8-F1
#
_entry.id   AF-A0A1E4Q4K8-F1
#
_cell.length_a   1.000
_cell.length_b   1.000
_cell.length_c   1.000
_cell.angle_alpha   90.00
_cell.angle_beta   90.00
_cell.angle_gamma   90.00
#
_symmetry.space_group_name_H-M   'P 1'
#
loop_
_entity.id
_entity.type
_entity.pdbx_description
1 polymer ?
#
loop_
_entity_poly.entity_id
_entity_poly.type
_entity_poly.pdbx_seq_one_letter_code
_entity_poly.pdbx_strand_id
1 'polypeptide(L)'
;MVTFAVLALVVGILWLAASLVGFVFKLTFAVVGSLVGLLAGMAGLLVGGVLLLLLAPVLALALLPLAMPALIVMALVWLVVRATRGASSTPVMTAR
;
A
#
# COMPACT_ATOMS: atom_id res chain seq x y z
N MET A 1 45.64 -2.56 42.20
CA MET A 1 45.40 -2.57 40.74
C MET A 1 44.73 -3.87 40.29
N VAL A 2 45.25 -5.05 40.64
CA VAL A 2 44.67 -6.36 40.25
C VAL A 2 43.20 -6.54 40.67
N THR A 3 42.83 -6.15 41.90
CA THR A 3 41.45 -6.27 42.40
C THR A 3 40.43 -5.51 41.53
N PHE A 4 40.79 -4.30 41.09
CA PHE A 4 39.94 -3.51 40.19
C PHE A 4 39.81 -4.15 38.81
N ALA A 5 40.88 -4.76 38.30
CA ALA A 5 40.84 -5.48 37.02
C ALA A 5 39.92 -6.71 37.09
N VAL A 6 39.98 -7.46 38.20
CA VAL A 6 39.09 -8.63 38.44
C VAL A 6 37.63 -8.19 38.55
N LEU A 7 37.35 -7.12 39.31
CA LEU A 7 36.00 -6.57 39.42
C LEU A 7 35.45 -6.10 38.07
N ALA A 8 36.27 -5.38 37.28
CA ALA A 8 35.89 -4.94 35.95
C ALA A 8 35.58 -6.12 35.01
N LEU A 9 36.36 -7.20 35.09
CA LEU A 9 36.13 -8.41 34.30
C LEU A 9 34.82 -9.11 34.69
N VAL A 10 34.54 -9.26 35.99
CA VAL A 10 33.29 -9.87 36.47
C VAL A 10 32.08 -9.04 36.06
N VAL A 11 32.14 -7.72 36.23
CA VAL A 11 31.06 -6.81 35.80
C VAL A 11 30.88 -6.85 34.29
N GLY A 12 31.97 -6.85 33.53
CA GLY A 12 31.95 -6.94 32.07
C GLY A 12 31.28 -8.23 31.58
N ILE A 13 31.58 -9.38 32.19
CA ILE A 13 30.95 -10.67 31.84
C ILE A 13 29.46 -10.66 32.16
N LEU A 14 29.07 -10.18 33.36
CA LEU A 14 27.66 -10.08 33.75
C LEU A 14 26.89 -9.14 32.82
N TRP A 15 27.50 -8.02 32.43
CA TRP A 15 26.91 -7.07 31.50
C TRP A 15 26.74 -7.66 30.10
N LEU A 16 27.75 -8.39 29.59
CA LEU A 16 27.66 -9.08 28.31
C LEU A 16 26.56 -10.15 28.33
N ALA A 17 26.49 -10.95 29.39
CA ALA A 17 25.48 -11.98 29.55
C ALA A 17 24.06 -11.39 29.59
N ALA A 18 23.84 -10.34 30.37
CA ALA A 18 22.56 -9.64 30.42
C ALA A 18 22.18 -9.03 29.07
N SER A 19 23.16 -8.43 28.38
CA SER A 19 22.95 -7.85 27.04
C SER A 19 22.59 -8.91 26.01
N LEU A 20 23.24 -10.09 26.06
CA LEU A 20 22.93 -11.21 25.18
C LEU A 20 21.52 -11.73 25.41
N VAL A 21 21.09 -11.88 26.66
CA VAL A 21 19.71 -12.27 27.00
C VAL A 21 18.72 -11.24 26.46
N GLY A 22 18.96 -9.95 26.69
CA GLY A 22 18.12 -8.88 26.17
C GLY A 22 18.05 -8.87 24.63
N PHE A 23 19.16 -9.13 23.96
CA PHE A 23 19.23 -9.22 22.51
C PHE A 23 18.41 -10.40 21.98
N VAL A 24 18.57 -11.59 22.54
CA VAL A 24 17.80 -12.78 22.15
C VAL A 24 16.32 -12.53 22.35
N PHE A 25 15.91 -11.98 23.50
CA PHE A 25 14.52 -11.64 23.78
C PHE A 25 13.97 -10.67 22.74
N LYS A 26 14.69 -9.58 22.46
CA LYS A 26 14.28 -8.59 21.45
C LYS A 26 14.15 -9.22 20.06
N LEU A 27 15.08 -10.11 19.69
CA LEU A 27 15.04 -10.81 18.41
C LEU A 27 13.82 -11.73 18.32
N THR A 28 13.54 -12.50 19.37
CA THR A 28 12.36 -13.37 19.44
C THR A 28 11.07 -12.56 19.29
N PHE A 29 10.92 -11.46 20.02
CA PHE A 29 9.72 -10.61 19.92
C PHE A 29 9.62 -9.90 18.58
N ALA A 30 10.74 -9.51 17.96
CA ALA A 30 10.73 -8.95 16.62
C ALA A 30 10.24 -9.97 15.59
N VAL A 31 10.74 -11.21 15.66
CA VAL A 31 10.29 -12.29 14.76
C VAL A 31 8.82 -12.61 15.01
N VAL A 32 8.41 -12.92 16.23
CA VAL A 32 7.02 -13.26 16.57
C VAL A 32 6.08 -12.09 16.23
N GLY A 33 6.44 -10.88 16.62
CA GLY A 33 5.67 -9.67 16.33
C GLY A 33 5.54 -9.40 14.84
N SER A 34 6.59 -9.64 14.04
CA SER A 34 6.51 -9.51 12.59
C SER A 34 5.61 -10.56 11.95
N LEU A 35 5.64 -11.82 12.39
CA LEU A 35 4.71 -12.84 11.89
C LEU A 35 3.26 -12.49 12.21
N VAL A 36 2.97 -12.11 13.46
CA VAL A 36 1.63 -11.70 13.88
C VAL A 36 1.20 -10.44 13.12
N GLY A 37 2.09 -9.47 12.96
CA GLY A 37 1.84 -8.25 12.19
C GLY A 37 1.56 -8.53 10.72
N LEU A 38 2.28 -9.47 10.11
CA LEU A 38 2.05 -9.89 8.72
C LEU A 38 0.71 -10.59 8.57
N LEU A 39 0.38 -11.53 9.46
CA LEU A 39 -0.91 -12.23 9.47
C LEU A 39 -2.08 -11.25 9.69
N ALA A 40 -1.97 -10.38 10.70
CA ALA A 40 -2.96 -9.35 10.98
C ALA A 40 -3.09 -8.35 9.82
N GLY A 41 -1.97 -7.97 9.20
CA GLY A 41 -1.94 -7.11 8.01
C GLY A 41 -2.62 -7.77 6.81
N MET A 42 -2.37 -9.06 6.55
CA MET A 42 -3.06 -9.80 5.50
C MET A 42 -4.56 -9.91 5.76
N ALA A 43 -4.96 -10.23 6.99
CA ALA A 43 -6.37 -10.27 7.38
C ALA A 43 -7.02 -8.87 7.24
N GLY A 44 -6.32 -7.82 7.66
CA GLY A 44 -6.75 -6.43 7.51
C GLY A 44 -6.90 -6.00 6.06
N LEU A 45 -5.98 -6.40 5.18
CA LEU A 45 -6.09 -6.17 3.74
C LEU A 45 -7.27 -6.92 3.12
N LEU A 46 -7.52 -8.16 3.55
CA LEU A 46 -8.64 -8.95 3.06
C LEU A 46 -9.98 -8.32 3.48
N VAL A 47 -10.15 -8.07 4.78
CA VAL A 47 -11.38 -7.49 5.34
C VAL A 47 -11.57 -6.06 4.86
N GLY A 48 -10.52 -5.25 4.93
CA GLY A 48 -10.51 -3.87 4.45
C GLY A 48 -10.78 -3.79 2.96
N GLY A 49 -10.18 -4.67 2.15
CA GLY A 49 -10.41 -4.74 0.71
C GLY A 49 -11.84 -5.14 0.35
N VAL A 50 -12.41 -6.14 1.05
CA VAL A 50 -13.81 -6.53 0.87
C VAL A 50 -14.76 -5.39 1.28
N LEU A 51 -14.50 -4.73 2.40
CA LEU A 51 -15.24 -3.54 2.82
C LEU A 51 -15.14 -2.44 1.75
N LEU A 52 -13.94 -2.17 1.25
CA LEU A 52 -13.71 -1.14 0.23
C LEU A 52 -14.44 -1.50 -1.06
N LEU A 53 -14.49 -2.76 -1.48
CA LEU A 53 -15.30 -3.20 -2.63
C LEU A 53 -16.80 -2.96 -2.40
N LEU A 54 -17.29 -3.25 -1.19
CA LEU A 54 -18.69 -3.04 -0.83
C LEU A 54 -19.06 -1.55 -0.79
N LEU A 55 -18.15 -0.73 -0.27
CA LEU A 55 -18.29 0.73 -0.13
C LEU A 55 -17.86 1.50 -1.38
N ALA A 56 -17.15 0.88 -2.31
CA ALA A 56 -16.65 1.48 -3.54
C ALA A 56 -17.72 2.27 -4.31
N PRO A 57 -18.95 1.78 -4.53
CA PRO A 57 -19.97 2.57 -5.24
C PRO A 57 -20.35 3.83 -4.46
N VAL A 58 -20.46 3.74 -3.13
CA VAL A 58 -20.78 4.88 -2.28
C VAL A 58 -19.64 5.90 -2.30
N LEU A 59 -18.39 5.43 -2.20
CA LEU A 59 -17.21 6.27 -2.28
C LEU A 59 -17.06 6.91 -3.66
N ALA A 60 -17.35 6.19 -4.74
CA ALA A 60 -17.33 6.72 -6.11
C ALA A 60 -18.35 7.84 -6.30
N LEU A 61 -19.57 7.69 -5.76
CA LEU A 61 -20.57 8.75 -5.75
C LEU A 61 -20.15 9.94 -4.88
N ALA A 62 -19.53 9.68 -3.72
CA ALA A 62 -19.04 10.73 -2.83
C ALA A 62 -17.87 11.52 -3.46
N LEU A 63 -17.01 10.85 -4.24
CA LEU A 63 -15.88 11.44 -4.95
C LEU A 63 -16.25 12.06 -6.30
N LEU A 64 -17.52 11.95 -6.71
CA LEU A 64 -18.01 12.43 -8.00
C LEU A 64 -17.76 13.94 -8.25
N PRO A 65 -17.92 14.85 -7.26
CA PRO A 65 -17.60 16.27 -7.45
C PRO A 65 -16.12 16.49 -7.77
N LEU A 66 -15.23 15.69 -7.19
CA LEU A 66 -13.79 15.75 -7.44
C LEU A 66 -13.43 15.16 -8.81
N ALA A 67 -14.16 14.13 -9.25
CA ALA A 67 -13.95 13.47 -10.55
C ALA A 67 -14.60 14.22 -11.73
N MET A 68 -15.58 15.10 -11.48
CA MET A 68 -16.34 15.84 -12.50
C MET A 68 -15.46 16.53 -13.56
N PRO A 69 -14.39 17.28 -13.22
CA PRO A 69 -13.56 17.94 -14.22
C PRO A 69 -12.93 16.95 -15.21
N ALA A 70 -12.43 15.81 -14.71
CA ALA A 70 -11.83 14.78 -15.55
C ALA A 70 -12.88 14.05 -16.40
N LEU A 71 -14.06 13.76 -15.82
CA LEU A 71 -15.16 13.12 -16.54
C LEU A 71 -15.68 13.97 -17.70
N ILE A 72 -15.76 15.30 -17.53
CA ILE A 72 -16.15 16.23 -18.59
C ILE A 72 -15.14 16.18 -19.76
N VAL A 73 -13.85 16.24 -19.46
CA VAL A 73 -12.80 16.15 -20.49
C VAL A 73 -12.86 14.81 -21.21
N MET A 74 -12.99 13.71 -20.47
CA MET A 74 -13.11 12.35 -21.04
C MET A 74 -14.33 12.24 -21.97
N ALA A 75 -15.49 12.75 -21.54
CA ALA A 75 -16.72 12.76 -22.32
C ALA A 75 -16.58 13.58 -23.61
N LEU A 76 -15.89 14.73 -23.54
CA LEU A 76 -15.63 15.59 -24.70
C LEU A 76 -14.76 14.87 -25.73
N VAL A 77 -13.65 14.27 -25.30
CA VAL A 77 -12.75 13.49 -26.17
C VAL A 77 -13.51 12.35 -26.84
N TRP A 78 -14.31 11.62 -26.06
CA TRP A 78 -15.12 10.53 -26.59
C TRP A 78 -16.13 10.99 -27.64
N LEU A 79 -16.80 12.13 -27.40
CA LEU A 79 -17.75 12.73 -28.33
C LEU A 79 -17.07 13.08 -29.67
N VAL A 80 -15.90 13.72 -29.62
CA VAL A 80 -15.13 14.11 -30.81
C VAL A 80 -14.71 12.88 -31.62
N VAL A 81 -14.16 11.86 -30.96
CA VAL A 81 -13.76 10.61 -31.62
C VAL A 81 -14.97 9.90 -32.22
N ARG A 82 -16.11 9.88 -31.53
CA ARG A 82 -17.33 9.25 -32.04
C ARG A 82 -17.90 10.01 -33.24
N ALA A 83 -17.94 11.34 -33.19
CA ALA A 83 -18.43 12.17 -34.27
C ALA A 83 -17.57 12.04 -35.54
N THR A 84 -16.25 11.98 -35.38
CA THR A 84 -15.31 11.83 -36.51
C THR A 84 -15.37 10.44 -37.15
N ARG A 85 -15.65 9.37 -36.37
CA ARG A 85 -15.83 8.01 -36.91
C ARG A 85 -17.10 7.80 -37.73
N GLY A 86 -18.14 8.61 -37.52
CA GLY A 86 -19.40 8.54 -38.28
C GLY A 86 -19.36 9.23 -39.65
N ALA A 87 -18.37 10.10 -39.90
CA ALA A 87 -18.31 10.94 -41.10
C ALA A 87 -17.64 10.26 -42.32
N SER A 88 -17.13 9.04 -42.20
CA SER A 88 -16.33 8.36 -43.23
C SER A 88 -17.13 7.35 -44.07
N SER A 89 -18.31 7.70 -44.56
CA SER A 89 -19.03 6.90 -45.56
C SER A 89 -19.89 7.72 -46.53
N THR A 90 -19.29 8.70 -47.19
CA THR A 90 -19.82 9.22 -48.46
C THR A 90 -18.79 8.95 -49.55
N PRO A 91 -18.86 7.81 -50.26
CA PRO A 91 -18.14 7.67 -51.52
C PRO A 91 -18.78 8.68 -52.48
N VAL A 92 -18.11 9.79 -52.73
CA VAL A 92 -18.40 10.63 -53.88
C VAL A 92 -18.00 9.82 -55.11
N MET A 93 -18.89 8.92 -55.54
CA MET A 93 -18.91 8.45 -56.93
C MET A 93 -19.36 9.64 -57.76
N THR A 94 -18.41 10.49 -58.13
CA THR A 94 -18.60 11.45 -59.22
C THR A 94 -18.70 10.64 -60.50
N ALA A 95 -19.94 10.31 -60.89
CA ALA A 95 -20.25 9.84 -62.22
C ALA A 95 -20.20 11.03 -63.18
N ARG A 96 -19.15 11.14 -64.01
CA ARG A 96 -19.27 11.34 -65.46
C ARG A 96 -17.90 11.30 -66.15
#